data_AF-A0A948Q048-F1
#
_entry.id   AF-A0A948Q048-F1
#
_cell.length_a   1.000
_cell.length_b   1.000
_cell.length_c   1.000
_cell.angle_alpha   90.00
_cell.angle_beta   90.00
_cell.angle_gamma   90.00
#
_symmetry.space_group_name_H-M   'P 1'
#
loop_
_entity.id
_entity.type
_entity.pdbx_description
1 polymer ?
#
loop_
_entity_poly.entity_id
_entity_poly.type
_entity_poly.pdbx_seq_one_letter_code
_entity_poly.pdbx_strand_id
1 'polypeptide(L)'
;MRLPRRRNYIVDKSLQIRLLLYNGIYFMIIVLAIGMALFLPLYFEFTDPNLTSDQLVDVAGRVLYLHNKLWTVILAVFIILGIHSILVSHRIAGPLYRFRMTFQDIIDGNISRFIRIRKGDYLVGEQAKIEEMVQMLRSKLNVIKGEQADIERLVDEILKNPLLEREKDLKAKVGQLEIHNSRLGQEIAYFQLPPNAGDGEQDATAKGNWEFKVGDTQS
;
A
#
# COMPACT_ATOMS: atom_id res chain seq x y z
N MET A 1 13.75 13.78 29.53
CA MET A 1 12.46 13.66 28.83
C MET A 1 12.72 13.67 27.32
N ARG A 2 12.56 12.55 26.61
CA ARG A 2 12.73 12.50 25.14
C ARG A 2 11.46 13.05 24.51
N LEU A 3 11.53 14.25 23.92
CA LEU A 3 10.39 14.84 23.20
C LEU A 3 9.97 13.89 22.05
N PRO A 4 8.68 13.55 21.90
CA PRO A 4 8.23 12.69 20.83
C PRO A 4 8.53 13.33 19.47
N ARG A 5 9.26 12.60 18.62
CA ARG A 5 9.60 12.95 17.25
C ARG A 5 8.33 13.36 16.50
N ARG A 6 8.30 14.59 15.94
CA ARG A 6 7.15 15.15 15.20
C ARG A 6 6.61 14.10 14.22
N ARG A 7 5.41 13.62 14.50
CA ARG A 7 4.70 12.64 13.67
C ARG A 7 3.92 13.46 12.64
N ASN A 8 4.42 13.56 11.42
CA ASN A 8 3.69 14.23 10.35
C ASN A 8 2.49 13.35 9.97
N TYR A 9 1.30 13.70 10.49
CA TYR A 9 0.04 13.00 10.22
C TYR A 9 -0.40 13.11 8.75
N ILE A 10 0.18 14.06 8.03
CA ILE A 10 -0.12 14.35 6.64
C ILE A 10 1.03 13.85 5.78
N VAL A 11 0.90 12.63 5.26
CA VAL A 11 1.88 12.03 4.35
C VAL A 11 1.44 12.19 2.90
N ASP A 12 0.15 11.99 2.62
CA ASP A 12 -0.45 12.19 1.30
C ASP A 12 -1.77 12.98 1.46
N LYS A 13 -1.68 14.31 1.35
CA LYS A 13 -2.83 15.22 1.46
C LYS A 13 -3.94 14.86 0.49
N SER A 14 -3.58 14.39 -0.71
CA SER A 14 -4.54 14.14 -1.78
C SER A 14 -5.45 12.95 -1.45
N LEU A 15 -4.89 11.89 -0.87
CA LEU A 15 -5.65 10.70 -0.48
C LEU A 15 -6.49 10.98 0.77
N GLN A 16 -5.89 11.64 1.77
CA GLN A 16 -6.56 11.99 3.02
C GLN A 16 -7.76 12.91 2.80
N ILE A 17 -7.61 13.95 1.97
CA ILE A 17 -8.71 14.89 1.64
C ILE A 17 -9.80 14.18 0.86
N ARG A 18 -9.47 13.34 -0.13
CA ARG A 18 -10.49 12.59 -0.89
C ARG A 18 -11.30 11.66 0.01
N LEU A 19 -10.65 10.89 0.88
CA LEU A 19 -11.34 10.01 1.83
C LEU A 19 -12.20 10.80 2.83
N LEU A 20 -11.70 11.93 3.33
CA LEU A 20 -12.46 12.81 4.20
C LEU A 20 -13.71 13.37 3.49
N LEU A 21 -13.57 13.80 2.23
CA LEU A 21 -14.68 14.30 1.43
C LEU A 21 -15.74 13.23 1.17
N TYR A 22 -15.33 12.01 0.77
CA TYR A 22 -16.28 10.92 0.58
C TYR A 22 -17.03 10.58 1.87
N ASN A 23 -16.31 10.45 3.00
CA ASN A 23 -16.92 10.24 4.30
C ASN A 23 -17.86 11.39 4.71
N GLY A 24 -17.50 12.63 4.40
CA GLY A 24 -18.33 13.81 4.63
C GLY A 24 -19.62 13.80 3.81
N ILE A 25 -19.55 13.42 2.53
CA ILE A 25 -20.74 13.30 1.67
C ILE A 25 -21.67 12.22 2.19
N TYR A 26 -21.15 11.03 2.51
CA TYR A 26 -21.97 9.96 3.11
C TYR A 26 -22.60 10.38 4.43
N PHE A 27 -21.84 11.09 5.27
CA PHE A 27 -22.36 11.63 6.52
C PHE A 27 -23.51 12.63 6.28
N MET A 28 -23.38 13.54 5.30
CA MET A 28 -24.45 14.49 4.96
C MET A 28 -25.71 13.78 4.44
N ILE A 29 -25.56 12.73 3.63
CA ILE A 29 -26.69 11.92 3.16
C ILE A 29 -27.40 11.25 4.34
N ILE A 30 -26.65 10.69 5.29
CA ILE A 30 -27.21 10.05 6.50
C ILE A 30 -27.92 11.09 7.37
N VAL A 31 -27.33 12.26 7.58
CA VAL A 31 -27.95 13.36 8.34
C VAL A 31 -29.24 13.81 7.68
N LEU A 32 -29.27 13.95 6.35
CA LEU A 32 -30.48 14.31 5.62
C LEU A 32 -31.56 13.24 5.77
N ALA A 33 -31.20 11.96 5.63
CA ALA A 33 -32.13 10.84 5.76
C ALA A 33 -32.75 10.77 7.17
N ILE A 34 -31.92 10.89 8.22
CA ILE A 34 -32.38 10.92 9.61
C ILE A 34 -33.25 12.18 9.85
N GLY A 35 -32.81 13.34 9.34
CA GLY A 35 -33.57 14.58 9.44
C GLY A 35 -34.96 14.45 8.81
N MET A 36 -35.05 13.91 7.59
CA MET A 36 -36.35 13.63 6.96
C MET A 36 -37.18 12.64 7.78
N ALA A 37 -36.59 11.52 8.23
CA ALA A 37 -37.32 10.53 9.01
C ALA A 37 -37.90 11.08 10.32
N LEU A 38 -37.19 11.99 10.99
CA LEU A 38 -37.63 12.60 12.25
C LEU A 38 -38.59 13.78 12.05
N PHE A 39 -38.32 14.67 11.09
CA PHE A 39 -39.08 15.93 10.96
C PHE A 39 -40.23 15.87 9.97
N LEU A 40 -40.21 14.98 8.98
CA LEU A 40 -41.28 14.90 7.98
C LEU A 40 -42.63 14.48 8.59
N PRO A 41 -42.70 13.48 9.50
CA PRO A 41 -43.96 13.15 10.19
C PRO A 41 -44.47 14.31 11.05
N LEU A 42 -43.56 15.00 11.76
CA LEU A 42 -43.90 16.15 12.60
C LEU A 42 -44.37 17.35 11.77
N TYR A 43 -43.82 17.54 10.57
CA TYR A 43 -44.28 18.56 9.64
C TYR A 43 -45.73 18.30 9.23
N PHE A 44 -46.05 17.06 8.83
CA PHE A 44 -47.42 16.70 8.46
C PHE A 44 -48.39 16.81 9.64
N GLU A 45 -47.97 16.39 10.84
CA GLU A 45 -48.76 16.55 12.08
C GLU A 45 -49.01 18.05 12.35
N PHE A 46 -47.98 18.89 12.30
CA PHE A 46 -48.09 20.34 12.54
C PHE A 46 -49.01 21.06 11.55
N THR A 47 -49.13 20.57 10.32
CA THR A 47 -50.00 21.15 9.29
C THR A 47 -51.45 20.65 9.31
N ASP A 48 -51.81 19.73 10.22
CA ASP A 48 -53.19 19.23 10.32
C ASP A 48 -54.14 20.34 10.83
N PRO A 49 -55.12 20.77 10.02
CA PRO A 49 -56.03 21.86 10.37
C PRO A 49 -56.97 21.51 11.55
N ASN A 50 -57.04 20.24 11.95
CA ASN A 50 -57.91 19.78 13.04
C ASN A 50 -57.23 19.84 14.42
N LEU A 51 -55.97 20.28 14.51
CA LEU A 51 -55.26 20.38 15.78
C LEU A 51 -55.86 21.46 16.69
N THR A 52 -56.05 21.10 17.96
CA THR A 52 -56.32 22.08 19.02
C THR A 52 -55.06 22.87 19.37
N SER A 53 -55.24 24.05 19.99
CA SER A 53 -54.12 24.91 20.40
C SER A 53 -53.14 24.19 21.34
N ASP A 54 -53.63 23.35 22.25
CA ASP A 54 -52.78 22.59 23.18
C ASP A 54 -51.94 21.53 22.46
N GLN A 55 -52.52 20.83 21.48
CA GLN A 55 -51.80 19.84 20.68
C GLN A 55 -50.73 20.50 19.79
N LEU A 56 -51.02 21.69 19.25
CA LEU A 56 -50.05 22.46 18.46
C LEU A 56 -48.82 22.85 19.29
N VAL A 57 -49.02 23.25 20.55
CA VAL A 57 -47.93 23.55 21.49
C VAL A 57 -47.08 22.31 21.78
N ASP A 58 -47.71 21.14 21.93
CA ASP A 58 -46.99 19.88 22.13
C ASP A 58 -46.11 19.50 20.91
N VAL A 59 -46.66 19.56 19.69
CA VAL A 59 -45.91 19.29 18.45
C VAL A 59 -44.74 20.28 18.31
N ALA A 60 -44.97 21.57 18.55
CA ALA A 60 -43.92 22.59 18.52
C ALA A 60 -42.82 22.31 19.56
N GLY A 61 -43.20 21.87 20.76
CA GLY A 61 -42.28 21.44 21.81
C GLY A 61 -41.42 20.25 21.38
N ARG A 62 -42.03 19.24 20.75
CA ARG A 62 -41.31 18.07 20.18
C ARG A 62 -40.32 18.48 19.08
N VAL A 63 -40.73 19.35 18.16
CA VAL A 63 -39.86 19.89 17.10
C VAL A 63 -38.68 20.65 17.70
N LEU A 64 -38.92 21.53 18.68
CA LEU A 64 -37.86 22.31 19.32
C LEU A 64 -36.88 21.41 20.09
N TYR A 65 -37.40 20.42 20.83
CA TYR A 65 -36.59 19.45 21.56
C TYR A 65 -35.69 18.64 20.61
N LEU A 66 -36.28 18.11 19.52
CA LEU A 66 -35.53 17.36 18.51
C LEU A 66 -34.50 18.23 17.81
N HIS A 67 -34.86 19.45 17.40
CA HIS A 67 -33.93 20.39 16.77
C HIS A 67 -32.71 20.65 17.67
N ASN A 68 -32.93 21.00 18.94
CA ASN A 68 -31.85 21.33 19.87
C ASN A 68 -30.92 20.12 20.14
N LYS A 69 -31.50 18.94 20.34
CA LYS A 69 -30.73 17.74 20.67
C LYS A 69 -30.03 17.16 19.44
N LEU A 70 -30.70 17.15 18.30
CA LEU A 70 -30.19 16.53 17.08
C LEU A 70 -28.91 17.22 16.58
N TRP A 71 -28.87 18.55 16.49
CA TRP A 71 -27.69 19.26 16.00
C TRP A 71 -26.46 19.06 16.89
N THR A 72 -26.67 19.03 18.21
CA THR A 72 -25.60 18.76 19.17
C THR A 72 -25.01 17.36 18.97
N VAL A 73 -25.87 16.35 18.79
CA VAL A 73 -25.45 14.96 18.53
C VAL A 73 -24.78 14.83 17.15
N ILE A 74 -25.33 15.45 16.11
CA ILE A 74 -24.75 15.46 14.75
C ILE A 74 -23.34 16.03 14.78
N LEU A 75 -23.14 17.18 15.44
CA LEU A 75 -21.83 17.81 15.53
C LEU A 75 -20.82 16.92 16.27
N ALA A 76 -21.23 16.33 17.39
CA ALA A 76 -20.37 15.41 18.15
C ALA A 76 -19.96 14.19 17.31
N VAL A 77 -20.91 13.56 16.61
CA VAL A 77 -20.63 12.41 15.73
C VAL A 77 -19.75 12.82 14.55
N PHE A 78 -20.00 13.98 13.94
CA PHE A 78 -19.18 14.49 12.83
C PHE A 78 -17.71 14.65 13.25
N ILE A 79 -17.45 15.22 14.43
CA ILE A 79 -16.09 15.39 14.96
C ILE A 79 -15.43 14.01 15.18
N ILE A 80 -16.14 13.08 15.81
CA ILE A 80 -15.63 11.72 16.07
C ILE A 80 -15.29 11.00 14.77
N LEU A 81 -16.19 11.05 13.78
CA LEU A 81 -15.97 10.43 12.47
C LEU A 81 -14.85 11.12 11.69
N GLY A 82 -14.73 12.45 11.77
CA GLY A 82 -13.64 13.19 11.16
C GLY A 82 -12.28 12.79 11.71
N ILE A 83 -12.16 12.71 13.05
CA ILE A 83 -10.94 12.22 13.72
C ILE A 83 -10.65 10.77 13.30
N HIS A 84 -11.65 9.89 13.35
CA HIS A 84 -11.49 8.50 12.95
C HIS A 84 -11.02 8.35 11.50
N SER A 85 -11.65 9.09 10.58
CA SER A 85 -11.31 9.14 9.15
C SER A 85 -9.85 9.53 8.93
N ILE A 86 -9.37 10.58 9.60
CA ILE A 86 -7.97 11.02 9.50
C ILE A 86 -7.01 9.95 10.03
N LEU A 87 -7.34 9.31 11.16
CA LEU A 87 -6.50 8.27 11.76
C LEU A 87 -6.38 7.03 10.86
N VAL A 88 -7.51 6.56 10.31
CA VAL A 88 -7.55 5.44 9.37
C VAL A 88 -6.78 5.79 8.10
N SER A 89 -7.04 6.97 7.53
CA SER A 89 -6.37 7.41 6.32
C SER A 89 -4.85 7.50 6.46
N HIS A 90 -4.34 7.93 7.63
CA HIS A 90 -2.89 7.90 7.89
C HIS A 90 -2.32 6.48 7.82
N ARG A 91 -3.00 5.48 8.41
CA ARG A 91 -2.54 4.08 8.40
C ARG A 91 -2.52 3.43 7.01
N ILE A 92 -3.12 4.09 6.02
CA ILE A 92 -3.09 3.68 4.60
C ILE A 92 -2.07 4.52 3.82
N ALA A 93 -2.12 5.84 3.96
CA ALA A 93 -1.27 6.77 3.22
C ALA A 93 0.23 6.62 3.55
N GLY A 94 0.56 6.29 4.80
CA GLY A 94 1.94 6.07 5.25
C GLY A 94 2.64 4.95 4.49
N PRO A 95 2.10 3.71 4.52
CA PRO A 95 2.60 2.60 3.72
C PRO A 95 2.65 2.89 2.21
N LEU A 96 1.60 3.48 1.63
CA LEU A 96 1.56 3.81 0.20
C LEU A 96 2.69 4.74 -0.24
N TYR A 97 3.03 5.73 0.59
CA TYR A 97 4.17 6.59 0.33
C TYR A 97 5.49 5.80 0.29
N ARG A 98 5.69 4.88 1.24
CA ARG A 98 6.88 4.01 1.26
C ARG A 98 6.93 3.06 0.06
N PHE A 99 5.79 2.54 -0.37
CA PHE A 99 5.70 1.71 -1.56
C PHE A 99 6.11 2.49 -2.80
N ARG A 100 5.61 3.72 -2.97
CA ARG A 100 6.02 4.59 -4.10
C ARG A 100 7.53 4.85 -4.12
N MET A 101 8.13 5.12 -2.97
CA MET A 101 9.59 5.27 -2.89
C MET A 101 10.31 3.98 -3.28
N THR A 102 9.80 2.83 -2.88
CA THR A 102 10.44 1.55 -3.23
C THR A 102 10.26 1.22 -4.71
N PHE A 103 9.09 1.50 -5.29
CA PHE A 103 8.90 1.36 -6.72
C PHE A 103 9.85 2.27 -7.50
N GLN A 104 10.08 3.49 -7.01
CA GLN A 104 11.08 4.37 -7.60
C GLN A 104 12.49 3.79 -7.47
N ASP A 105 12.87 3.28 -6.29
CA ASP A 105 14.16 2.59 -6.09
C ASP A 105 14.32 1.43 -7.10
N ILE A 106 13.29 0.60 -7.30
CA ILE A 106 13.30 -0.51 -8.27
C ILE A 106 13.43 0.00 -9.72
N ILE A 107 12.69 1.06 -10.08
CA ILE A 107 12.78 1.69 -11.41
C ILE A 107 14.20 2.20 -11.66
N ASP A 108 14.82 2.81 -10.66
CA ASP A 108 16.19 3.35 -10.70
C ASP A 108 17.27 2.25 -10.60
N GLY A 109 16.87 0.97 -10.65
CA GLY A 109 17.76 -0.19 -10.59
C GLY A 109 18.20 -0.58 -9.17
N ASN A 110 17.82 0.19 -8.15
CA ASN A 110 18.12 -0.12 -6.75
C ASN A 110 17.14 -1.14 -6.18
N ILE A 111 17.46 -2.41 -6.35
CA ILE A 111 16.71 -3.52 -5.76
C ILE A 111 17.32 -3.99 -4.45
N SER A 112 18.21 -3.25 -3.78
CA SER A 112 18.91 -3.72 -2.56
C SER A 112 18.08 -3.66 -1.28
N ARG A 113 17.02 -2.85 -1.23
CA ARG A 113 16.29 -2.55 0.01
C ARG A 113 15.03 -3.39 0.18
N PHE A 114 14.71 -3.72 1.44
CA PHE A 114 13.44 -4.32 1.81
C PHE A 114 12.46 -3.25 2.30
N ILE A 115 11.18 -3.44 2.01
CA ILE A 115 10.11 -2.55 2.45
C ILE A 115 9.70 -2.96 3.86
N ARG A 116 9.90 -2.09 4.87
CA ARG A 116 9.28 -2.31 6.17
C ARG A 116 8.27 -1.22 6.48
N ILE A 117 6.99 -1.59 6.54
CA ILE A 117 5.91 -0.74 7.06
C ILE A 117 5.74 -0.99 8.56
N ARG A 118 5.00 -0.10 9.23
CA ARG A 118 4.82 -0.20 10.69
C ARG A 118 3.82 -1.30 11.01
N LYS A 119 4.08 -2.06 12.09
CA LYS A 119 3.09 -3.00 12.66
C LYS A 119 1.78 -2.26 12.97
N GLY A 120 0.67 -2.73 12.41
CA GLY A 120 -0.67 -2.16 12.60
C GLY A 120 -1.15 -1.18 11.52
N ASP A 121 -0.36 -0.97 10.47
CA ASP A 121 -0.83 -0.34 9.24
C ASP A 121 -1.66 -1.34 8.40
N TYR A 122 -2.52 -0.85 7.50
CA TYR A 122 -3.47 -1.72 6.78
C TYR A 122 -2.83 -2.56 5.67
N LEU A 123 -1.69 -2.13 5.11
CA LEU A 123 -1.14 -2.69 3.87
C LEU A 123 -0.03 -3.74 4.08
N VAL A 124 -0.13 -4.54 5.14
CA VAL A 124 0.91 -5.54 5.48
C VAL A 124 0.95 -6.68 4.45
N GLY A 125 -0.21 -7.08 3.91
CA GLY A 125 -0.28 -8.12 2.88
C GLY A 125 0.38 -7.68 1.57
N GLU A 126 0.18 -6.42 1.19
CA GLU A 126 0.79 -5.79 0.01
C GLU A 126 2.30 -5.68 0.18
N GLN A 127 2.79 -5.33 1.39
CA GLN A 127 4.22 -5.37 1.67
C GLN A 127 4.79 -6.76 1.40
N ALA A 128 4.18 -7.82 1.94
CA ALA A 128 4.67 -9.18 1.77
C ALA A 128 4.76 -9.58 0.29
N LYS A 129 3.76 -9.19 -0.52
CA LYS A 129 3.76 -9.46 -1.96
C LYS A 129 4.83 -8.66 -2.72
N ILE A 130 5.08 -7.42 -2.34
CA ILE A 130 6.16 -6.61 -2.96
C ILE A 130 7.54 -7.19 -2.58
N GLU A 131 7.72 -7.63 -1.33
CA GLU A 131 8.94 -8.31 -0.89
C GLU A 131 9.18 -9.62 -1.69
N GLU A 132 8.14 -10.45 -1.84
CA GLU A 132 8.18 -11.67 -2.66
C GLU A 132 8.61 -11.37 -4.11
N MET A 133 8.03 -10.34 -4.72
CA MET A 133 8.39 -9.89 -6.07
C MET A 133 9.86 -9.45 -6.15
N VAL A 134 10.31 -8.60 -5.22
CA VAL A 134 11.70 -8.11 -5.22
C VAL A 134 12.68 -9.26 -5.02
N GLN A 135 12.38 -10.21 -4.14
CA GLN A 135 13.22 -11.38 -3.91
C GLN A 135 13.30 -12.27 -5.16
N MET A 136 12.18 -12.48 -5.86
CA MET A 136 12.16 -13.23 -7.11
C MET A 136 12.99 -12.54 -8.20
N LEU A 137 12.85 -11.23 -8.37
CA LEU A 137 13.63 -10.44 -9.33
C LEU A 137 15.14 -10.54 -9.03
N ARG A 138 15.54 -10.38 -7.76
CA ARG A 138 16.94 -10.56 -7.35
C ARG A 138 17.47 -11.94 -7.69
N SER A 139 16.71 -12.99 -7.38
CA SER A 139 17.10 -14.37 -7.66
C SER A 139 17.33 -14.58 -9.16
N LYS A 140 16.40 -14.11 -10.01
CA LYS A 140 16.54 -14.21 -11.47
C LYS A 140 17.72 -13.40 -12.00
N LEU A 141 17.93 -12.17 -11.52
CA LEU A 141 19.07 -11.35 -11.95
C LEU A 141 20.41 -11.96 -11.53
N ASN A 142 20.52 -12.57 -10.36
CA ASN A 142 21.72 -13.28 -9.94
C ASN A 142 22.04 -14.47 -10.87
N VAL A 143 21.02 -15.23 -11.28
CA VAL A 143 21.20 -16.32 -12.24
C VAL A 143 21.69 -15.78 -13.58
N ILE A 144 21.02 -14.76 -14.13
CA ILE A 144 21.41 -14.15 -15.41
C ILE A 144 22.84 -13.58 -15.34
N LYS A 145 23.22 -12.98 -14.22
CA LYS A 145 24.58 -12.48 -13.99
C LYS A 145 25.61 -13.60 -13.97
N GLY A 146 25.28 -14.76 -13.38
CA GLY A 146 26.13 -15.96 -13.41
C GLY A 146 26.35 -16.44 -14.85
N GLU A 147 25.26 -16.63 -15.59
CA GLU A 147 25.31 -17.08 -17.00
C GLU A 147 26.09 -16.10 -17.89
N GLN A 148 25.89 -14.78 -17.73
CA GLN A 148 26.63 -13.76 -18.47
C GLN A 148 28.14 -13.85 -18.20
N ALA A 149 28.54 -14.09 -16.95
CA ALA A 149 29.95 -14.25 -16.58
C ALA A 149 30.56 -15.58 -17.08
N ASP A 150 29.77 -16.65 -17.19
CA ASP A 150 30.18 -17.90 -17.83
C ASP A 150 30.37 -17.71 -19.35
N ILE A 151 29.44 -17.02 -20.02
CA ILE A 151 29.57 -16.68 -21.45
C ILE A 151 30.81 -15.82 -21.69
N GLU A 152 31.07 -14.82 -20.84
CA GLU A 152 32.25 -13.96 -20.96
C GLU A 152 33.55 -14.77 -20.92
N ARG A 153 33.66 -15.72 -19.97
CA ARG A 153 34.80 -16.63 -19.88
C ARG A 153 34.97 -17.51 -21.12
N LEU A 154 33.89 -18.09 -21.63
CA LEU A 154 33.93 -18.96 -22.82
C LEU A 154 34.31 -18.18 -24.09
N VAL A 155 33.78 -16.96 -24.26
CA VAL A 155 34.14 -16.09 -25.38
C VAL A 155 35.63 -15.72 -25.33
N ASP A 156 36.14 -15.36 -24.15
CA ASP A 156 37.56 -15.08 -23.94
C ASP A 156 38.47 -16.27 -24.26
N GLU A 157 38.06 -17.49 -23.89
CA GLU A 157 38.79 -18.72 -24.20
C GLU A 157 38.83 -18.98 -25.72
N ILE A 158 37.70 -18.79 -26.42
CA ILE A 158 37.62 -18.97 -27.88
C ILE A 158 38.48 -17.92 -28.60
N LEU A 159 38.43 -16.66 -28.17
CA LEU A 159 39.21 -15.57 -28.77
C LEU A 159 40.73 -15.76 -28.62
N LYS A 160 41.18 -16.42 -27.55
CA LYS A 160 42.60 -16.77 -27.33
C LYS A 160 43.06 -17.98 -28.13
N ASN A 161 42.15 -18.74 -28.76
CA ASN A 161 42.51 -19.94 -29.51
C ASN A 161 43.20 -19.57 -30.85
N PRO A 162 44.47 -19.97 -31.08
CA PRO A 162 45.20 -19.63 -32.31
C PRO A 162 44.56 -20.13 -33.61
N LEU A 163 43.69 -21.14 -33.53
CA LEU A 163 42.97 -21.67 -34.71
C LEU A 163 41.91 -20.70 -35.23
N LEU A 164 41.39 -19.80 -34.37
CA LEU A 164 40.37 -18.82 -34.75
C LEU A 164 40.89 -17.79 -35.75
N GLU A 165 42.19 -17.49 -35.74
CA GLU A 165 42.83 -16.59 -36.72
C GLU A 165 42.72 -17.09 -38.17
N ARG A 166 42.51 -18.40 -38.34
CA ARG A 166 42.39 -19.02 -39.67
C ARG A 166 40.99 -18.93 -40.25
N GLU A 167 39.97 -18.63 -39.43
CA GLU A 167 38.56 -18.67 -39.82
C GLU A 167 37.89 -17.31 -39.59
N LYS A 168 38.02 -16.42 -40.57
CA LYS A 168 37.58 -15.01 -40.47
C LYS A 168 36.09 -14.83 -40.14
N ASP A 169 35.22 -15.67 -40.70
CA ASP A 169 33.77 -15.60 -40.46
C ASP A 169 33.42 -15.99 -39.01
N LEU A 170 34.03 -17.06 -38.49
CA LEU A 170 33.85 -17.49 -37.11
C LEU A 170 34.37 -16.43 -36.14
N LYS A 171 35.55 -15.85 -36.40
CA LYS A 171 36.11 -14.75 -35.61
C LYS A 171 35.15 -13.54 -35.55
N ALA A 172 34.55 -13.17 -36.68
CA ALA A 172 33.59 -12.08 -36.73
C ALA A 172 32.32 -12.36 -35.91
N LYS A 173 31.80 -13.60 -35.96
CA LYS A 173 30.64 -14.03 -35.15
C LYS A 173 30.94 -14.03 -33.66
N VAL A 174 32.11 -14.53 -33.25
CA VAL A 174 32.53 -14.51 -31.84
C VAL A 174 32.69 -13.07 -31.33
N GLY A 175 33.25 -12.16 -32.14
CA GLY A 175 33.32 -10.74 -31.79
C GLY A 175 31.94 -10.08 -31.64
N GLN A 176 30.95 -10.46 -32.47
CA GLN A 176 29.57 -9.99 -32.25
C GLN A 176 28.98 -10.52 -30.95
N LEU A 177 29.23 -11.79 -30.61
CA LEU A 177 28.77 -12.39 -29.35
C LEU A 177 29.40 -11.68 -28.14
N GLU A 178 30.67 -11.32 -28.21
CA GLU A 178 31.37 -10.52 -27.17
C GLU A 178 30.69 -9.16 -26.94
N ILE A 179 30.35 -8.46 -28.03
CA ILE A 179 29.64 -7.17 -27.96
C ILE A 179 28.25 -7.34 -27.33
N HIS A 180 27.50 -8.37 -27.72
CA HIS A 180 26.19 -8.65 -27.16
C HIS A 180 26.26 -9.04 -25.67
N ASN A 181 27.26 -9.86 -25.28
CA ASN A 181 27.46 -10.25 -23.90
C ASN A 181 27.90 -9.06 -23.03
N SER A 182 28.77 -8.20 -23.55
CA SER A 182 29.17 -6.95 -22.88
C SER A 182 27.99 -6.02 -22.66
N ARG A 183 27.11 -5.88 -23.66
CA ARG A 183 25.88 -5.10 -23.53
C ARG A 183 24.94 -5.72 -22.48
N LEU A 184 24.77 -7.04 -22.48
CA LEU A 184 24.00 -7.73 -21.45
C LEU A 184 24.58 -7.48 -20.04
N GLY A 185 25.91 -7.52 -19.89
CA GLY A 185 26.59 -7.18 -18.65
C GLY A 185 26.29 -5.75 -18.18
N GLN A 186 26.25 -4.77 -19.09
CA GLN A 186 25.88 -3.39 -18.78
C GLN A 186 24.42 -3.26 -18.31
N GLU A 187 23.48 -3.94 -18.97
CA GLU A 187 22.05 -3.95 -18.59
C GLU A 187 21.84 -4.61 -17.21
N ILE A 188 22.59 -5.68 -16.91
CA ILE A 188 22.56 -6.31 -15.59
C ILE A 188 23.18 -5.39 -14.53
N ALA A 189 24.27 -4.70 -14.86
CA ALA A 189 24.99 -3.80 -13.95
C ALA A 189 24.17 -2.58 -13.52
N TYR A 190 23.15 -2.20 -14.29
CA TYR A 190 22.15 -1.22 -13.88
C TYR A 190 21.48 -1.59 -12.54
N PHE A 191 21.24 -2.89 -12.33
CA PHE A 191 20.57 -3.39 -11.13
C PHE A 191 21.54 -3.55 -9.96
N GLN A 192 21.41 -2.69 -8.96
CA GLN A 192 22.16 -2.73 -7.71
C GLN A 192 21.59 -3.83 -6.81
N LEU A 193 22.18 -5.02 -6.94
CA LEU A 193 21.91 -6.15 -6.05
C LEU A 193 22.56 -5.90 -4.68
N PRO A 194 21.93 -6.37 -3.58
CA PRO A 194 22.59 -6.31 -2.28
C PRO A 194 23.91 -7.10 -2.35
N PRO A 195 24.99 -6.64 -1.68
CA PRO A 195 26.21 -7.43 -1.57
C PRO A 195 25.83 -8.81 -1.02
N ASN A 196 26.31 -9.87 -1.67
CA ASN A 196 25.93 -11.27 -1.38
C ASN A 196 25.70 -11.46 0.12
N ALA A 197 24.44 -11.61 0.51
CA ALA A 197 24.08 -12.01 1.86
C ALA A 197 24.40 -13.49 1.98
N GLY A 198 25.68 -13.82 2.03
CA GLY A 198 26.14 -15.04 2.68
C GLY A 198 25.63 -14.99 4.12
N ASP A 199 24.76 -15.95 4.44
CA ASP A 199 24.62 -16.52 5.79
C ASP A 199 23.81 -15.75 6.86
N GLY A 200 22.97 -14.77 6.49
CA GLY A 200 22.31 -13.91 7.50
C GLY A 200 20.79 -13.97 7.67
N GLU A 201 20.01 -14.21 6.62
CA GLU A 201 18.55 -13.88 6.65
C GLU A 201 17.64 -15.03 6.23
N GLN A 202 18.10 -16.28 6.41
CA GLN A 202 17.24 -17.48 6.34
C GLN A 202 16.71 -17.94 7.71
N ASP A 203 17.20 -17.40 8.83
CA ASP A 203 16.81 -17.86 10.18
C ASP A 203 15.55 -17.14 10.74
N ALA A 204 15.01 -16.13 10.05
CA ALA A 204 13.84 -15.39 10.52
C ALA A 204 12.50 -15.94 9.98
N THR A 205 12.51 -16.79 8.96
CA THR A 205 11.30 -17.38 8.35
C THR A 205 11.02 -18.82 8.80
N ALA A 206 11.91 -19.44 9.58
CA ALA A 206 11.76 -20.82 10.06
C ALA A 206 11.09 -20.97 11.46
N LYS A 207 10.76 -19.87 12.16
CA LYS A 207 10.05 -19.91 13.47
C LYS A 207 8.63 -19.34 13.42
N GLY A 208 7.88 -19.74 12.40
CA GLY A 208 6.45 -19.47 12.27
C GLY A 208 5.66 -20.76 12.06
N ASN A 209 5.93 -21.80 12.84
CA ASN A 209 5.16 -23.03 12.87
C ASN A 209 3.77 -22.72 13.46
N TRP A 210 2.83 -22.29 12.63
CA TRP A 210 1.41 -22.30 12.98
C TRP A 210 0.90 -23.72 12.74
N GLU A 211 1.00 -24.58 13.75
CA GLU A 211 0.25 -25.83 13.80
C GLU A 211 -1.24 -25.50 13.78
N PHE A 212 -1.86 -25.64 12.61
CA PHE A 212 -3.31 -25.70 12.49
C PHE A 212 -3.73 -27.13 12.91
N LYS A 213 -4.05 -27.32 14.20
CA LYS A 213 -4.70 -28.54 14.66
C LYS A 213 -6.12 -28.59 14.08
N VAL A 214 -6.31 -29.48 13.10
CA VAL A 214 -7.62 -30.00 12.68
C VAL A 214 -7.85 -31.33 13.40
N GLY A 215 -9.01 -31.46 14.03
CA GLY A 215 -9.48 -32.64 14.80
C GLY A 215 -10.03 -32.17 16.15
N ASP A 216 -11.30 -32.36 16.53
CA ASP A 216 -12.23 -33.43 16.17
C ASP A 216 -13.69 -32.97 16.19
N THR A 217 -14.44 -33.45 15.20
CA THR A 217 -15.85 -33.78 15.35
C THR A 217 -15.98 -34.99 16.29
N GLN A 218 -16.69 -34.87 17.40
CA GLN A 218 -17.75 -35.81 17.84
C GLN A 218 -18.39 -35.42 19.19
N SER A 219 -19.67 -35.81 19.30
CA SER A 219 -20.69 -35.64 20.36
C SER A 219 -21.24 -34.24 20.62
#